data_AF-A0A2D0IYS1-F1
#
_entry.id   AF-A0A2D0IYS1-F1
#
_cell.length_a   1.000
_cell.length_b   1.000
_cell.length_c   1.000
_cell.angle_alpha   90.00
_cell.angle_beta   90.00
_cell.angle_gamma   90.00
#
_symmetry.space_group_name_H-M   'P 1'
#
loop_
_entity.id
_entity.type
_entity.pdbx_description
1 polymer ?
#
loop_
_entity_poly.entity_id
_entity_poly.type
_entity_poly.pdbx_seq_one_letter_code
_entity_poly.pdbx_strand_id
1 'polypeptide(L)'
;MVAKPVIDIDLIVEDPTQEEKYVPALERLGYDLTVREPNFYQHRCLRLAKPRVNLHVFGLDCPEHIRHIWFRDWLREHPEDCERYIAAKNC
;
A
#
# COMPACT_ATOMS: atom_id res chain seq x y z
N MET A 1 -1.46 -7.79 18.19
CA MET A 1 -1.15 -8.18 16.81
C MET A 1 0.32 -7.93 16.54
N VAL A 2 1.09 -8.96 16.18
CA VAL A 2 2.48 -8.79 15.74
C VAL A 2 2.46 -8.66 14.22
N ALA A 3 2.74 -7.46 13.71
CA ALA A 3 2.93 -7.21 12.29
C ALA A 3 4.39 -6.82 12.06
N LYS A 4 4.88 -6.99 10.82
CA LYS A 4 6.16 -6.38 10.44
C LYS A 4 6.07 -4.88 10.71
N PRO A 5 7.13 -4.23 11.25
CA PRO A 5 7.12 -2.79 11.52
C PRO A 5 7.32 -2.01 10.23
N VAL A 6 6.36 -2.14 9.31
CA VAL A 6 6.28 -1.46 8.01
C VAL A 6 4.89 -0.84 7.93
N ILE A 7 4.84 0.43 7.54
CA ILE A 7 3.58 1.15 7.35
C ILE A 7 3.21 1.02 5.86
N ASP A 8 2.00 0.58 5.57
CA ASP A 8 1.45 0.59 4.21
C ASP A 8 0.52 1.81 4.05
N ILE A 9 0.71 2.59 2.99
CA ILE A 9 -0.06 3.80 2.67
C ILE A 9 -0.56 3.69 1.23
N ASP A 10 -1.84 3.97 1.00
CA ASP A 10 -2.39 4.15 -0.34
C ASP A 10 -2.41 5.65 -0.70
N LEU A 11 -1.74 6.01 -1.79
CA LEU A 11 -1.80 7.31 -2.45
C LEU A 11 -2.65 7.18 -3.71
N ILE A 12 -3.80 7.85 -3.73
CA ILE A 12 -4.72 7.83 -4.86
C ILE A 12 -4.49 9.05 -5.73
N VAL A 13 -4.25 8.82 -7.02
CA VAL A 13 -3.99 9.86 -8.03
C VAL A 13 -4.93 9.67 -9.22
N GLU A 14 -5.07 10.70 -10.05
CA GLU A 14 -5.89 10.62 -11.27
C GLU A 14 -5.36 9.56 -12.25
N ASP A 15 -4.04 9.50 -12.44
CA ASP A 15 -3.37 8.56 -13.34
C ASP A 15 -2.01 8.13 -12.77
N PRO A 16 -1.87 6.88 -12.30
CA PRO A 16 -0.61 6.36 -11.76
C PRO A 16 0.54 6.35 -12.76
N THR A 17 0.26 6.38 -14.07
CA THR A 17 1.29 6.35 -15.10
C THR A 17 2.01 7.70 -15.25
N GLN A 18 1.42 8.79 -14.75
CA GLN A 18 1.98 10.14 -14.76
C GLN A 18 3.00 10.35 -13.62
N GLU A 19 4.00 9.48 -13.60
CA GLU A 19 5.06 9.44 -12.58
C GLU A 19 5.75 10.79 -12.40
N GLU A 20 5.91 11.57 -13.47
CA GLU A 20 6.53 12.89 -13.47
C GLU A 20 5.82 13.90 -12.54
N LYS A 21 4.53 13.69 -12.25
CA LYS A 21 3.74 14.60 -11.40
C LYS A 21 3.98 14.38 -9.91
N TYR A 22 4.38 13.19 -9.49
CA TYR A 22 4.45 12.86 -8.06
C TYR A 22 5.76 12.20 -7.63
N VAL A 23 6.40 11.39 -8.48
CA VAL A 23 7.64 10.68 -8.14
C VAL A 23 8.76 11.65 -7.73
N PRO A 24 9.06 12.74 -8.48
CA PRO A 24 10.14 13.64 -8.07
C PRO A 24 9.91 14.29 -6.70
N ALA A 25 8.65 14.53 -6.33
CA ALA A 25 8.31 15.09 -5.01
C ALA A 25 8.53 14.06 -3.88
N LEU A 26 8.15 12.80 -4.12
CA LEU A 26 8.34 11.71 -3.17
C LEU A 26 9.82 11.31 -3.02
N GLU A 27 10.58 11.31 -4.11
CA GLU A 27 12.02 11.05 -4.09
C GLU A 27 12.78 12.10 -3.26
N ARG A 28 12.39 13.38 -3.36
CA ARG A 28 12.95 14.43 -2.47
C ARG A 28 12.65 14.20 -0.98
N LEU A 29 11.61 13.43 -0.66
CA LEU A 29 11.28 13.01 0.70
C LEU A 29 11.98 11.71 1.11
N GLY A 30 12.80 11.12 0.23
CA GLY A 30 13.56 9.90 0.46
C GLY A 30 12.83 8.61 0.10
N TYR A 31 11.73 8.67 -0.65
CA TYR A 31 11.07 7.48 -1.18
C TYR A 31 11.71 7.01 -2.48
N ASP A 32 11.93 5.72 -2.60
CA ASP A 32 12.45 5.09 -3.82
C ASP A 32 11.32 4.38 -4.57
N LEU A 33 11.12 4.66 -5.87
CA LEU A 33 10.16 3.92 -6.69
C LEU A 33 10.73 2.53 -7.06
N THR A 34 10.16 1.49 -6.46
CA THR A 34 10.69 0.11 -6.54
C THR A 34 9.84 -0.83 -7.38
N VAL A 35 8.55 -0.55 -7.58
CA VAL A 35 7.64 -1.44 -8.31
C VAL A 35 6.86 -0.65 -9.35
N ARG A 36 6.74 -1.24 -10.55
CA ARG A 36 5.81 -0.82 -11.60
C ARG A 36 5.06 -2.04 -12.10
N GLU A 37 3.74 -2.06 -11.95
CA GLU A 37 2.90 -3.18 -12.37
C GLU A 37 1.79 -2.69 -13.32
N PRO A 38 2.09 -2.45 -14.60
CA PRO A 38 1.09 -2.00 -15.58
C PRO A 38 -0.10 -2.96 -15.69
N ASN A 39 0.15 -4.26 -15.54
CA ASN A 39 -0.89 -5.29 -15.64
C ASN A 39 -1.75 -5.41 -14.37
N PHE A 40 -1.44 -4.66 -13.32
CA PHE A 40 -2.16 -4.66 -12.05
C PHE A 40 -2.57 -3.23 -11.69
N TYR A 41 -3.62 -2.75 -12.36
CA TYR A 41 -4.21 -1.42 -12.14
C TYR A 41 -3.22 -0.25 -12.26
N GLN A 42 -2.19 -0.39 -13.09
CA GLN A 42 -1.09 0.59 -13.21
C GLN A 42 -0.38 0.87 -11.87
N HIS A 43 -0.38 -0.08 -10.93
CA HIS A 43 0.18 0.11 -9.60
C HIS A 43 1.65 0.54 -9.63
N ARG A 44 2.00 1.47 -8.74
CA ARG A 44 3.38 1.82 -8.39
C ARG A 44 3.59 1.63 -6.89
N CYS A 45 4.75 1.15 -6.48
CA CYS A 45 5.11 1.12 -5.07
C CYS A 45 6.43 1.84 -4.84
N LEU A 46 6.37 2.89 -4.02
CA LEU A 46 7.56 3.55 -3.50
C LEU A 46 7.85 3.06 -2.08
N ARG A 47 9.12 3.06 -1.69
CA ARG A 47 9.55 2.62 -0.36
C ARG A 47 10.35 3.68 0.36
N LEU A 48 10.11 3.84 1.65
CA LEU A 48 10.97 4.62 2.55
C LEU A 48 11.70 3.65 3.47
N ALA A 49 13.00 3.87 3.67
CA ALA A 49 13.82 3.00 4.53
C ALA A 49 13.58 3.24 6.02
N LYS A 50 13.40 4.51 6.43
CA LYS A 50 13.23 4.90 7.83
C LYS A 50 12.27 6.10 7.99
N PRO A 51 11.08 5.91 8.61
CA PRO A 51 10.49 4.62 8.97
C PRO A 51 10.29 3.73 7.74
N ARG A 52 10.14 2.42 7.95
CA ARG A 52 9.86 1.50 6.83
C ARG A 52 8.44 1.75 6.33
N VAL A 53 8.30 2.16 5.07
CA VAL A 53 7.00 2.44 4.45
C VAL A 53 6.92 1.76 3.09
N ASN A 54 5.77 1.18 2.76
CA ASN A 54 5.36 0.91 1.39
C ASN A 54 4.26 1.93 1.03
N LEU A 55 4.54 2.76 0.03
CA LEU A 55 3.60 3.73 -0.51
C LEU A 55 3.07 3.20 -1.84
N HIS A 56 1.86 2.67 -1.81
CA HIS A 56 1.14 2.15 -2.95
C HIS A 56 0.45 3.29 -3.68
N VAL A 57 0.63 3.39 -4.99
CA VAL A 57 -0.01 4.40 -5.83
C VAL A 57 -1.01 3.71 -6.74
N PHE A 58 -2.25 4.14 -6.67
CA PHE A 58 -3.36 3.63 -7.47
C PHE A 58 -4.15 4.77 -8.11
N GLY A 59 -4.91 4.42 -9.16
CA GLY A 59 -5.85 5.33 -9.79
C GLY A 59 -7.11 5.51 -8.96
N LEU A 60 -7.93 6.50 -9.34
CA LEU A 60 -9.29 6.66 -8.81
C LEU A 60 -10.09 5.34 -8.95
N ASP A 61 -10.90 5.03 -7.93
CA ASP A 61 -11.77 3.86 -7.86
C ASP A 61 -11.08 2.50 -8.11
N CYS A 62 -9.76 2.43 -7.89
CA CYS A 62 -9.02 1.18 -8.04
C CYS A 62 -9.60 0.09 -7.11
N PRO A 63 -9.99 -1.09 -7.64
CA PRO A 63 -10.53 -2.18 -6.84
C PRO A 63 -9.61 -2.60 -5.69
N GLU A 64 -8.29 -2.53 -5.90
CA GLU A 64 -7.30 -2.93 -4.89
C GLU A 64 -7.28 -1.99 -3.68
N HIS A 65 -7.40 -0.68 -3.89
CA HIS A 65 -7.52 0.29 -2.81
C HIS A 65 -8.80 0.07 -1.99
N ILE A 66 -9.92 -0.18 -2.66
CA ILE A 66 -11.21 -0.49 -2.00
C ILE A 66 -11.06 -1.78 -1.17
N ARG A 67 -10.39 -2.79 -1.73
CA ARG A 67 -10.08 -4.05 -1.03
C ARG A 67 -9.22 -3.81 0.20
N HIS A 68 -8.22 -2.92 0.15
CA HIS A 68 -7.41 -2.55 1.32
C HIS A 68 -8.26 -1.94 2.44
N ILE A 69 -9.16 -1.02 2.11
CA ILE A 69 -10.09 -0.42 3.08
C ILE A 69 -10.96 -1.50 3.71
N TRP A 70 -11.62 -2.32 2.90
CA TRP A 70 -12.49 -3.40 3.39
C TRP A 70 -11.75 -4.39 4.27
N PHE A 71 -10.56 -4.81 3.87
CA PHE A 71 -9.76 -5.74 4.65
C PHE A 71 -9.37 -5.16 6.01
N ARG A 72 -8.92 -3.90 6.03
CA ARG A 72 -8.57 -3.18 7.26
C ARG A 72 -9.76 -3.08 8.21
N ASP A 73 -10.92 -2.68 7.69
CA ASP A 73 -12.10 -2.44 8.51
C ASP A 73 -12.72 -3.76 8.98
N TRP A 74 -12.74 -4.79 8.11
CA TRP A 74 -13.16 -6.15 8.50
C TRP A 74 -12.37 -6.68 9.68
N LEU A 75 -11.03 -6.64 9.64
CA LEU A 75 -10.19 -7.16 10.72
C LEU A 75 -10.29 -6.36 12.02
N ARG A 76 -10.75 -5.10 11.97
CA ARG A 76 -11.01 -4.30 13.17
C ARG A 76 -12.29 -4.70 13.87
N GLU A 77 -13.29 -5.13 13.10
CA GLU A 77 -14.62 -5.45 13.60
C GLU A 77 -14.83 -6.96 13.85
N HIS A 78 -13.94 -7.81 13.33
CA HIS A 78 -14.03 -9.27 13.43
C HIS A 78 -12.78 -9.87 14.13
N PRO A 79 -12.74 -9.90 15.48
CA PRO A 79 -11.58 -10.37 16.24
C PRO A 79 -11.16 -11.81 15.89
N GLU A 80 -12.10 -12.72 15.66
CA GLU A 80 -11.82 -14.12 15.31
C GLU A 80 -11.05 -14.24 13.98
N ASP A 81 -11.45 -13.46 12.97
CA ASP A 81 -10.74 -13.43 11.68
C ASP A 81 -9.40 -12.70 11.77
N CYS A 82 -9.29 -11.70 12.65
CA CYS A 82 -8.00 -11.07 12.98
C CYS A 82 -7.02 -12.08 13.59
N GLU A 83 -7.49 -12.91 14.53
CA GLU A 83 -6.69 -13.99 15.11
C GLU A 83 -6.28 -15.04 14.07
N ARG A 84 -7.20 -15.46 13.20
CA ARG A 84 -6.90 -16.37 12.08
C ARG A 84 -5.85 -15.78 11.13
N TYR A 85 -5.95 -14.50 10.82
CA TYR A 85 -4.99 -13.80 9.97
C TYR A 85 -3.60 -13.70 10.62
N ILE A 86 -3.54 -13.41 11.93
CA ILE A 86 -2.29 -13.40 12.70
C ILE A 86 -1.65 -14.79 12.67
N ALA A 87 -2.42 -15.85 12.92
CA ALA A 87 -1.94 -17.22 12.88
C ALA A 87 -1.34 -17.56 11.50
N ALA A 88 -2.05 -17.22 10.41
CA ALA A 88 -1.57 -17.46 9.05
C ALA A 88 -0.29 -16.68 8.70
N LYS A 89 -0.04 -15.52 9.34
CA LYS A 89 1.18 -14.72 9.15
C LYS A 89 2.38 -15.21 9.95
N ASN A 90 2.16 -16.01 10.98
CA ASN A 90 3.20 -16.54 11.87
C ASN A 90 3.68 -17.94 11.47
N CYS A 91 3.05 -18.56 10.46
CA CYS A 91 3.51 -19.80 9.83
C CYS A 91 4.69 -19.58 8.87
#